data_AF-S2E4R7-F1
#
_entry.id   AF-S2E4R7-F1
#
_cell.length_a   1.000
_cell.length_b   1.000
_cell.length_c   1.000
_cell.angle_alpha   90.00
_cell.angle_beta   90.00
_cell.angle_gamma   90.00
#
_symmetry.space_group_name_H-M   'P 1'
#
loop_
_entity.id
_entity.type
_entity.pdbx_description
1 polymer ?
#
loop_
_entity_poly.entity_id
_entity_poly.type
_entity_poly.pdbx_seq_one_letter_code
_entity_poly.pdbx_strand_id
1 'polypeptide(L)'
;MIIKSSFLVGIIILLMIPLSFPSNGNWVSAVKTPPTILNGGSSYPVSTDDWLETMEWIKNNTPKDAVVASWWDYGYWISTLGERATIADNSTLNTWIIKNLAIMLMSSPDKGWQMLNDMQADYVVVFVAGQRLGVDNVDQPLYVLQ
;
A
#
# COMPACT_ATOMS: atom_id res chain seq x y z
N MET A 1 15.08 2.17 56.52
CA MET A 1 14.28 3.35 56.11
C MET A 1 14.50 3.70 54.64
N ILE A 2 15.74 3.69 54.14
CA ILE A 2 16.11 4.01 52.75
C ILE A 2 15.44 3.08 51.71
N ILE A 3 15.40 1.77 51.94
CA ILE A 3 14.79 0.77 51.02
C ILE A 3 13.28 0.99 50.83
N LYS A 4 12.57 1.43 51.88
CA LYS A 4 11.13 1.74 51.79
C LYS A 4 10.88 3.00 50.96
N SER A 5 11.78 3.98 51.06
CA SER A 5 11.71 5.23 50.30
C SER A 5 12.03 5.01 48.81
N SER A 6 13.05 4.20 48.49
CA SER A 6 13.37 3.87 47.10
C SER A 6 12.27 3.06 46.41
N PHE A 7 11.58 2.19 47.14
CA PHE A 7 10.42 1.45 46.62
C PHE A 7 9.24 2.39 46.31
N LEU A 8 8.98 3.37 47.19
CA LEU A 8 7.97 4.42 46.96
C LEU A 8 8.29 5.27 45.73
N VAL A 9 9.55 5.70 45.57
CA VAL A 9 9.98 6.45 44.38
C VAL A 9 9.83 5.60 43.11
N GLY A 10 10.20 4.32 43.16
CA GLY A 10 10.01 3.38 42.06
C GLY A 10 8.54 3.21 41.66
N ILE A 11 7.64 3.08 42.63
CA ILE A 11 6.19 3.01 42.37
C ILE A 11 5.66 4.31 41.76
N ILE A 12 6.09 5.47 42.26
CA ILE A 12 5.67 6.76 41.72
C ILE A 12 6.10 6.89 40.25
N ILE A 13 7.35 6.56 39.93
CA ILE A 13 7.84 6.57 38.54
C ILE A 13 7.01 5.62 37.67
N LEU A 14 6.76 4.39 38.14
CA LEU A 14 5.96 3.40 37.42
C LEU A 14 4.53 3.93 37.10
N LEU A 15 3.91 4.63 38.04
CA LEU A 15 2.55 5.16 37.90
C LEU A 15 2.48 6.44 37.04
N MET A 16 3.59 7.16 36.88
CA MET A 16 3.67 8.36 36.03
C MET A 16 3.90 8.03 34.54
N ILE A 17 4.45 6.86 34.23
CA ILE A 17 4.71 6.41 32.85
C ILE A 17 3.43 6.42 31.99
N PRO A 18 2.28 5.82 32.41
CA PRO A 18 1.05 5.82 31.63
C PRO A 18 0.46 7.21 31.39
N LEU A 19 0.68 8.15 32.31
CA LEU A 19 0.17 9.53 32.22
C LEU A 19 0.91 10.37 31.17
N SER A 20 2.11 9.93 30.76
CA SER A 20 2.91 10.58 29.72
C SER A 20 2.48 10.17 28.31
N PHE A 21 1.67 9.12 28.17
CA PHE A 21 1.18 8.65 26.88
C PHE A 21 -0.18 9.27 26.55
N PRO A 22 -0.41 9.70 25.29
CA PRO A 22 -1.69 10.26 24.89
C PRO A 22 -2.83 9.23 25.08
N SER A 23 -3.99 9.69 25.57
CA SER A 23 -5.17 8.83 25.83
C SER A 23 -5.68 8.10 24.59
N ASN A 24 -5.34 8.60 23.41
CA ASN A 24 -5.86 8.15 22.13
C ASN A 24 -4.88 7.24 21.38
N GLY A 25 -3.74 6.90 21.97
CA GLY A 25 -2.76 6.00 21.34
C GLY A 25 -1.72 5.50 22.34
N ASN A 26 -1.52 4.18 22.39
CA ASN A 26 -0.38 3.58 23.07
C ASN A 26 0.67 3.12 22.04
N TRP A 27 1.89 2.85 22.51
CA TRP A 27 2.99 2.35 21.68
C TRP A 27 2.64 1.04 20.95
N VAL A 28 1.74 0.22 21.50
CA VAL A 28 1.27 -1.02 20.86
C VAL A 28 0.39 -0.73 19.64
N SER A 29 -0.51 0.26 19.72
CA SER A 29 -1.33 0.71 18.59
C SER A 29 -0.52 1.47 17.53
N ALA A 30 0.54 2.19 17.94
CA ALA A 30 1.41 2.92 17.02
C ALA A 30 2.24 1.99 16.11
N VAL A 31 2.50 0.76 16.54
CA VAL A 31 3.26 -0.24 15.78
C VAL A 31 2.34 -1.20 15.01
N LYS A 32 1.02 -1.07 15.15
CA LYS A 32 0.06 -1.95 14.47
C LYS A 32 -0.17 -1.49 13.03
N THR A 33 0.78 -1.80 12.15
CA THR A 33 0.65 -1.61 10.70
C THR A 33 0.14 -2.91 10.06
N PRO A 34 -0.90 -2.85 9.19
CA PRO A 34 -1.32 -4.02 8.44
C PRO A 34 -0.20 -4.51 7.50
N PRO A 35 -0.12 -5.83 7.20
CA PRO A 35 0.71 -6.34 6.12
C PRO A 35 0.47 -5.57 4.82
N THR A 36 1.53 -5.34 4.03
CA THR A 36 1.45 -4.49 2.83
C THR A 36 0.46 -4.99 1.79
N ILE A 37 0.23 -6.30 1.68
CA ILE A 37 -0.80 -6.87 0.80
C ILE A 37 -2.22 -6.43 1.20
N LEU A 38 -2.46 -6.13 2.48
CA LEU A 38 -3.79 -5.75 2.97
C LEU A 38 -4.06 -4.24 2.90
N ASN A 39 -3.05 -3.41 2.65
CA ASN A 39 -3.22 -1.96 2.55
C ASN A 39 -2.55 -1.31 1.33
N GLY A 40 -1.94 -2.12 0.46
CA GLY A 40 -1.22 -1.68 -0.74
C GLY A 40 0.00 -0.81 -0.49
N GLY A 41 0.56 -0.83 0.72
CA GLY A 41 1.64 0.08 1.12
C GLY A 41 1.18 1.51 1.40
N SER A 42 -0.14 1.74 1.53
CA SER A 42 -0.68 3.05 1.92
C SER A 42 -0.27 3.44 3.34
N SER A 43 -0.28 4.74 3.61
CA SER A 43 -0.08 5.33 4.94
C SER A 43 -1.33 5.18 5.80
N TYR A 44 -2.47 4.81 5.20
CA TYR A 44 -3.69 4.53 5.91
C TYR A 44 -3.59 3.14 6.58
N PRO A 45 -3.76 3.05 7.91
CA PRO A 45 -3.67 1.78 8.64
C PRO A 45 -4.98 0.98 8.53
N VAL A 46 -5.50 0.87 7.31
CA VAL A 46 -6.75 0.16 6.99
C VAL A 46 -6.39 -1.14 6.29
N SER A 47 -6.87 -2.26 6.83
CA SER A 47 -6.81 -3.55 6.14
C SER A 47 -8.03 -3.72 5.25
N THR A 48 -7.77 -4.14 4.02
CA THR A 48 -8.75 -4.44 2.96
C THR A 48 -8.36 -5.75 2.29
N ASP A 49 -9.31 -6.34 1.57
CA ASP A 49 -9.12 -7.50 0.70
C ASP A 49 -8.93 -7.11 -0.78
N ASP A 50 -8.97 -5.82 -1.11
CA ASP A 50 -8.86 -5.26 -2.47
C ASP A 50 -7.79 -5.94 -3.34
N TRP A 51 -6.57 -6.10 -2.81
CA TRP A 51 -5.48 -6.75 -3.56
C TRP A 51 -5.71 -8.25 -3.75
N LEU A 52 -6.22 -8.95 -2.75
CA LEU A 52 -6.48 -10.40 -2.85
C LEU A 52 -7.60 -10.67 -3.85
N GLU A 53 -8.69 -9.92 -3.77
CA GLU A 53 -9.80 -10.00 -4.73
C GLU A 53 -9.35 -9.63 -6.15
N THR A 54 -8.54 -8.59 -6.30
CA THR A 54 -7.99 -8.18 -7.60
C THR A 54 -7.10 -9.28 -8.20
N MET A 55 -6.24 -9.91 -7.40
CA MET A 55 -5.38 -11.00 -7.89
C MET A 55 -6.20 -12.22 -8.30
N GLU A 56 -7.22 -12.59 -7.52
CA GLU A 56 -8.15 -13.66 -7.89
C GLU A 56 -8.91 -13.33 -9.18
N TRP A 57 -9.37 -12.08 -9.32
CA TRP A 57 -10.03 -11.62 -10.53
C TRP A 57 -9.11 -11.71 -11.75
N ILE A 58 -7.87 -11.20 -11.66
CA ILE A 58 -6.87 -11.29 -12.74
C ILE A 58 -6.65 -12.75 -13.13
N LYS A 59 -6.46 -13.62 -12.14
CA LYS A 59 -6.18 -15.04 -12.36
C LYS A 59 -7.29 -15.77 -13.11
N ASN A 60 -8.55 -15.42 -12.82
CA ASN A 60 -9.73 -16.13 -13.34
C ASN A 60 -10.36 -15.47 -14.58
N ASN A 61 -10.11 -14.19 -14.85
CA ASN A 61 -10.83 -13.42 -15.87
C ASN A 61 -9.96 -12.87 -17.02
N THR A 62 -8.64 -13.13 -17.00
CA THR A 62 -7.73 -12.73 -18.09
C THR A 62 -7.14 -13.95 -18.80
N PRO A 63 -6.70 -13.84 -20.07
CA PRO A 63 -5.95 -14.90 -20.76
C PRO A 63 -4.73 -15.35 -19.96
N LYS A 64 -4.36 -16.64 -20.00
CA LYS A 64 -3.25 -17.20 -19.19
C LYS A 64 -1.88 -16.63 -19.55
N ASP A 65 -1.72 -16.16 -20.77
CA ASP A 65 -0.53 -15.52 -21.33
C ASP A 65 -0.55 -13.98 -21.22
N ALA A 66 -1.57 -13.41 -20.60
CA ALA A 66 -1.68 -11.96 -20.46
C ALA A 66 -0.51 -11.36 -19.65
N VAL A 67 -0.01 -10.22 -20.13
CA VAL A 67 1.05 -9.43 -19.50
C VAL A 67 0.44 -8.22 -18.81
N VAL A 68 0.73 -8.08 -17.51
CA VAL A 68 0.19 -6.99 -16.68
C VAL A 68 1.27 -5.95 -16.41
N ALA A 69 0.99 -4.70 -16.79
CA ALA A 69 1.77 -3.54 -16.39
C ALA A 69 1.32 -3.05 -15.01
N SER A 70 2.27 -2.82 -14.12
CA SER A 70 2.04 -2.20 -12.82
C SER A 70 3.32 -1.49 -12.37
N TRP A 71 3.25 -0.76 -11.25
CA TRP A 71 4.47 -0.36 -10.57
C TRP A 71 5.22 -1.59 -10.01
N TRP A 72 6.54 -1.50 -9.93
CA TRP A 72 7.39 -2.67 -9.69
C TRP A 72 7.12 -3.35 -8.33
N ASP A 73 6.69 -2.59 -7.32
CA ASP A 73 6.35 -3.08 -5.97
C ASP A 73 5.28 -4.18 -5.95
N TYR A 74 4.44 -4.28 -6.99
CA TYR A 74 3.31 -5.21 -7.04
C TYR A 74 3.57 -6.42 -7.93
N GLY A 75 4.70 -6.46 -8.65
CA GLY A 75 4.96 -7.48 -9.66
C GLY A 75 5.00 -8.90 -9.09
N TYR A 76 5.52 -9.09 -7.88
CA TYR A 76 5.48 -10.40 -7.22
C TYR A 76 4.05 -10.85 -6.89
N TRP A 77 3.15 -9.97 -6.51
CA TRP A 77 1.76 -10.35 -6.21
C TRP A 77 1.04 -10.79 -7.48
N ILE A 78 1.23 -10.06 -8.58
CA ILE A 78 0.67 -10.38 -9.89
C ILE A 78 1.18 -11.74 -10.39
N SER A 79 2.49 -12.00 -10.27
CA SER A 79 3.06 -13.26 -10.76
C SER A 79 2.69 -14.46 -9.88
N THR A 80 2.65 -14.28 -8.55
CA THR A 80 2.41 -15.40 -7.62
C THR A 80 0.93 -15.67 -7.33
N LEU A 81 0.14 -14.63 -7.11
CA LEU A 81 -1.29 -14.76 -6.77
C LEU A 81 -2.18 -14.63 -8.01
N GLY A 82 -1.86 -13.66 -8.88
CA GLY A 82 -2.56 -13.44 -10.14
C GLY A 82 -2.21 -14.46 -11.24
N GLU A 83 -1.10 -15.20 -11.08
CA GLU A 83 -0.57 -16.15 -12.08
C GLU A 83 -0.46 -15.52 -13.48
N ARG A 84 0.01 -14.28 -13.57
CA ARG A 84 0.26 -13.58 -14.85
C ARG A 84 1.67 -13.04 -14.96
N ALA A 85 2.12 -12.86 -16.20
CA ALA A 85 3.37 -12.18 -16.45
C ALA A 85 3.26 -10.72 -15.99
N THR A 86 4.34 -10.17 -15.43
CA THR A 86 4.46 -8.76 -15.07
C THR A 86 5.64 -8.14 -15.81
N ILE A 87 5.53 -6.87 -16.19
CA ILE A 87 6.62 -6.15 -16.87
C ILE A 87 7.81 -5.95 -15.94
N ALA A 88 7.56 -5.62 -14.67
CA ALA A 88 8.57 -5.43 -13.64
C ALA A 88 8.14 -6.07 -12.32
N ASP A 89 9.10 -6.37 -11.46
CA ASP A 89 8.88 -6.93 -10.13
C ASP A 89 9.83 -6.35 -9.06
N ASN A 90 9.59 -6.75 -7.82
CA ASN A 90 10.33 -6.30 -6.63
C ASN A 90 11.79 -6.73 -6.59
N SER A 91 12.27 -7.56 -7.52
CA SER A 91 13.69 -7.91 -7.59
C SER A 91 14.52 -6.77 -8.15
N THR A 92 13.90 -5.87 -8.94
CA THR A 92 14.52 -4.67 -9.54
C THR A 92 15.78 -4.95 -10.36
N LEU A 93 15.93 -6.18 -10.89
CA LEU A 93 17.13 -6.61 -11.60
C LEU A 93 17.41 -5.83 -12.90
N ASN A 94 16.39 -5.20 -13.49
CA ASN A 94 16.54 -4.36 -14.67
C ASN A 94 15.91 -2.97 -14.47
N THR A 95 16.75 -2.00 -14.11
CA THR A 95 16.34 -0.61 -13.86
C THR A 95 15.79 0.09 -15.11
N TRP A 96 16.17 -0.32 -16.31
CA TRP A 96 15.69 0.32 -17.55
C TRP A 96 14.19 0.09 -17.74
N ILE A 97 13.69 -1.10 -17.38
CA ILE A 97 12.25 -1.41 -17.44
C ILE A 97 11.48 -0.52 -16.45
N ILE A 98 11.96 -0.38 -15.22
CA ILE A 98 11.33 0.49 -14.20
C ILE A 98 11.31 1.95 -14.68
N LYS A 99 12.41 2.42 -15.29
CA LYS A 99 12.46 3.76 -15.89
C LYS A 99 11.40 3.93 -16.98
N ASN A 100 11.21 2.95 -17.85
CA ASN A 100 10.20 3.03 -18.91
C ASN A 100 8.77 3.06 -18.34
N LEU A 101 8.48 2.23 -17.33
CA LEU A 101 7.20 2.28 -16.60
C LEU A 101 6.98 3.66 -15.96
N ALA A 102 8.00 4.25 -15.32
CA ALA A 102 7.90 5.58 -14.75
C ALA A 102 7.62 6.65 -15.82
N ILE A 103 8.34 6.63 -16.94
CA ILE A 103 8.10 7.55 -18.06
C ILE A 103 6.70 7.36 -18.62
N MET A 104 6.23 6.12 -18.76
CA MET A 104 4.88 5.79 -19.23
C MET A 104 3.83 6.42 -18.31
N LEU A 105 3.94 6.23 -16.99
CA LEU A 105 3.01 6.76 -15.99
C LEU A 105 2.98 8.31 -15.92
N MET A 106 4.10 8.95 -16.28
CA MET A 106 4.21 10.43 -16.29
C MET A 106 3.93 11.06 -17.67
N SER A 107 3.72 10.24 -18.71
CA SER A 107 3.50 10.74 -20.07
C SER A 107 2.04 11.10 -20.32
N SER A 108 1.78 11.83 -21.40
CA SER A 108 0.40 12.02 -21.89
C SER A 108 -0.24 10.66 -22.23
N PRO A 109 -1.57 10.54 -22.18
CA PRO A 109 -2.27 9.30 -22.49
C PRO A 109 -1.86 8.66 -23.82
N ASP A 110 -1.71 9.45 -24.90
CA ASP A 110 -1.31 8.93 -26.22
C ASP A 110 0.08 8.31 -26.21
N LYS A 111 1.04 8.97 -25.55
CA LYS A 111 2.42 8.47 -25.45
C LYS A 111 2.50 7.28 -24.49
N GLY A 112 1.77 7.34 -23.37
CA GLY A 112 1.67 6.22 -22.43
C GLY A 112 1.08 4.97 -23.11
N TRP A 113 0.03 5.15 -23.91
CA TRP A 113 -0.57 4.09 -24.72
C TRP A 113 0.43 3.49 -25.70
N GLN A 114 1.17 4.31 -26.45
CA GLN A 114 2.21 3.81 -27.35
C GLN A 114 3.26 2.99 -26.58
N MET A 115 3.74 3.49 -25.43
CA MET A 115 4.73 2.78 -24.62
C MET A 115 4.21 1.46 -24.05
N LEU A 116 2.94 1.38 -23.63
CA LEU A 116 2.32 0.13 -23.19
C LEU A 116 2.27 -0.90 -24.32
N ASN A 117 1.94 -0.47 -25.54
CA ASN A 117 1.99 -1.34 -26.72
C ASN A 117 3.42 -1.80 -27.03
N ASP A 118 4.41 -0.91 -26.97
CA ASP A 118 5.82 -1.24 -27.18
C ASP A 118 6.33 -2.27 -26.14
N MET A 119 5.83 -2.20 -24.91
CA MET A 119 6.12 -3.16 -23.84
C MET A 119 5.23 -4.42 -23.88
N GLN A 120 4.32 -4.52 -24.85
CA GLN A 120 3.39 -5.65 -25.02
C GLN A 120 2.52 -5.91 -23.77
N ALA A 121 2.01 -4.84 -23.14
CA ALA A 121 1.10 -4.94 -22.01
C ALA A 121 -0.35 -5.19 -22.48
N ASP A 122 -1.04 -6.14 -21.86
CA ASP A 122 -2.47 -6.40 -22.10
C ASP A 122 -3.37 -5.69 -21.08
N TYR A 123 -2.91 -5.62 -19.82
CA TYR A 123 -3.64 -5.01 -18.72
C TYR A 123 -2.75 -4.04 -17.94
N VAL A 124 -3.36 -3.04 -17.31
CA VAL A 124 -2.67 -2.11 -16.39
C VAL A 124 -3.35 -2.17 -15.04
N VAL A 125 -2.58 -2.36 -13.98
CA VAL A 125 -3.04 -2.31 -12.59
C VAL A 125 -2.50 -1.04 -11.94
N VAL A 126 -3.43 -0.23 -11.41
CA VAL A 126 -3.13 0.98 -10.65
C VAL A 126 -3.86 0.90 -9.32
N PHE A 127 -3.11 1.08 -8.23
CA PHE A 127 -3.68 1.14 -6.89
C PHE A 127 -3.89 2.60 -6.48
N VAL A 128 -5.07 2.90 -5.95
CA VAL A 128 -5.45 4.25 -5.49
C VAL A 128 -5.99 4.13 -4.08
N ALA A 129 -5.37 4.86 -3.16
CA ALA A 129 -5.85 4.98 -1.79
C ALA A 129 -6.26 6.43 -1.52
N GLY A 130 -7.35 6.62 -0.77
CA GLY A 130 -7.80 7.96 -0.43
C GLY A 130 -8.74 7.97 0.77
N GLN A 131 -8.74 9.09 1.47
CA GLN A 131 -9.63 9.34 2.60
C GLN A 131 -10.85 10.12 2.14
N ARG A 132 -12.05 9.59 2.43
CA ARG A 132 -13.29 10.32 2.23
C ARG A 132 -13.39 11.49 3.20
N LEU A 133 -13.67 12.68 2.68
CA LEU A 133 -13.96 13.85 3.47
C LEU A 133 -15.45 13.86 3.86
N GLY A 134 -15.73 14.13 5.14
CA GLY A 134 -17.08 14.30 5.67
C GLY A 134 -17.68 15.68 5.34
N VAL A 135 -17.35 16.24 4.17
CA VAL A 135 -17.91 17.51 3.69
C VAL A 135 -19.18 17.19 2.91
N ASP A 136 -20.30 17.76 3.34
CA ASP A 136 -21.60 17.64 2.67
C ASP A 136 -21.62 18.45 1.38
N ASN A 137 -20.91 17.98 0.35
CA ASN A 137 -21.19 18.36 -1.02
C ASN A 137 -22.35 17.49 -1.47
N VAL A 138 -23.54 18.10 -1.49
CA VAL A 138 -24.90 17.55 -1.58
C VAL A 138 -25.08 16.25 -2.39
N ASP A 139 -24.23 15.92 -3.38
CA ASP A 139 -24.25 14.64 -4.10
C ASP A 139 -22.86 14.08 -4.53
N GLN A 140 -21.74 14.67 -4.10
CA GLN A 140 -20.39 14.25 -4.54
C GLN A 140 -19.48 13.99 -3.36
N PRO A 141 -19.19 12.71 -3.02
CA PRO A 141 -18.21 12.39 -2.01
C PRO A 141 -16.82 12.88 -2.47
N LEU A 142 -16.20 13.71 -1.65
CA LEU A 142 -14.85 14.20 -1.89
C LEU A 142 -13.83 13.25 -1.24
N TYR A 143 -12.74 12.99 -1.95
CA TYR A 143 -11.65 12.16 -1.46
C TYR A 143 -10.33 12.93 -1.57
N VAL A 144 -9.50 12.80 -0.54
CA VAL A 144 -8.09 13.19 -0.61
C VAL A 144 -7.30 11.93 -0.91
N LEU A 145 -6.65 11.92 -2.07
CA LEU A 145 -5.77 10.82 -2.46
C LEU A 145 -4.45 10.90 -1.69
N GLN A 146 -3.85 9.73 -1.49
CA GLN A 146 -2.50 9.60 -0.98
C GLN A 146 -1.50 9.40 -2.11
#